data_AF-A0A7J4FUC5-F1
#
_entry.id   AF-A0A7J4FUC5-F1
#
_cell.length_a   1.000
_cell.length_b   1.000
_cell.length_c   1.000
_cell.angle_alpha   90.00
_cell.angle_beta   90.00
_cell.angle_gamma   90.00
#
_symmetry.space_group_name_H-M   'P 1'
#
loop_
_entity.id
_entity.type
_entity.pdbx_description
1 polymer ?
#
loop_
_entity_poly.entity_id
_entity_poly.type
_entity_poly.pdbx_seq_one_letter_code
_entity_poly.pdbx_strand_id
1 'polypeptide(L)'
;MGRLRRGKDAIILLAVIISVLLMSGCTHNGENDGSSVPPPGKRTYQELENVECVDCHAPQYHSLENGSGKHAPLNCTFCHIQHGYLPDCRGCHPETHGATVQSCTICHPDPHAPVERINDPGLNSSRCRSCHVPQYEAIEESGGMHSAFECDHCHIQHGYLPACSDCHGLPHGPDVLDCTSCHDPHEPESIEFDEHDSSQCTRCHGSVIKGTFMRKHTRHADIACDMCHPVHAETRLCIECHPGHSTEMGMRDCTNCHRIGHVPTEIQYSPETKSGVCVDCHAEPFNTMLQSGSEHAYIECVWCHPAHGATVACADAGCHVMDQSHGAVGMQCEDCHNQAHNLTVRYDRPIT
;
A
#
# COMPACT_ATOMS: atom_id res chain seq x y z
N MET A 1 14.91 -29.12 -62.74
CA MET A 1 15.57 -30.37 -62.31
C MET A 1 15.27 -30.55 -60.83
N GLY A 2 14.72 -31.63 -60.30
CA GLY A 2 14.35 -32.91 -60.87
C GLY A 2 13.30 -33.59 -59.97
N ARG A 3 12.48 -34.42 -60.62
CA ARG A 3 11.56 -35.39 -60.05
C ARG A 3 12.30 -36.49 -59.27
N LEU A 4 11.53 -37.16 -58.41
CA LEU A 4 11.77 -38.47 -57.73
C LEU A 4 12.64 -38.38 -56.46
N ARG A 5 12.24 -38.92 -55.31
CA ARG A 5 11.88 -40.33 -55.09
C ARG A 5 10.93 -40.54 -53.89
N ARG A 6 9.62 -40.33 -54.07
CA ARG A 6 8.59 -40.91 -53.17
C ARG A 6 8.52 -42.42 -53.44
N GLY A 7 9.21 -43.23 -52.66
CA GLY A 7 9.09 -44.69 -52.78
C GLY A 7 10.17 -45.48 -52.05
N LYS A 8 11.38 -44.95 -51.91
CA LYS A 8 12.45 -45.64 -51.15
C LYS A 8 12.37 -45.37 -49.65
N ASP A 9 11.97 -44.16 -49.25
CA ASP A 9 11.93 -43.78 -47.83
C ASP A 9 10.77 -44.45 -47.07
N ALA A 10 9.65 -44.74 -47.75
CA ALA A 10 8.52 -45.46 -47.16
C ALA A 10 8.82 -46.95 -46.90
N ILE A 11 9.69 -47.57 -47.72
CA ILE A 11 10.09 -48.98 -47.54
C ILE A 11 11.11 -49.12 -46.41
N ILE A 12 11.99 -48.14 -46.24
CA ILE A 12 12.96 -48.13 -45.12
C ILE A 12 12.24 -47.90 -43.79
N LEU A 13 11.23 -47.02 -43.75
CA LEU A 13 10.45 -46.77 -42.52
C LEU A 13 9.63 -48.00 -42.08
N LEU A 14 9.05 -48.75 -43.03
CA LEU A 14 8.31 -49.98 -42.75
C LEU A 14 9.22 -51.13 -42.29
N ALA A 15 10.44 -51.23 -42.83
CA ALA A 15 11.43 -52.24 -42.42
C ALA A 15 11.95 -51.99 -40.99
N VAL A 16 12.08 -50.73 -40.57
CA VAL A 16 12.49 -50.36 -39.20
C VAL A 16 11.38 -50.66 -38.19
N ILE A 17 10.10 -50.42 -38.54
CA ILE A 17 8.96 -50.72 -37.65
C ILE A 17 8.78 -52.24 -37.46
N ILE A 18 8.98 -53.04 -38.51
CA ILE A 18 8.89 -54.52 -38.43
C ILE A 18 10.08 -55.11 -37.64
N SER A 19 11.26 -54.48 -37.68
CA SER A 19 12.44 -54.93 -36.91
C SER A 19 12.34 -54.59 -35.42
N VAL A 20 11.65 -53.51 -35.05
CA VAL A 20 11.41 -53.13 -33.65
C VAL A 20 10.28 -53.97 -33.01
N LEU A 21 9.32 -54.47 -33.81
CA LEU A 21 8.25 -55.34 -33.33
C LEU A 21 8.67 -56.81 -33.11
N LEU A 22 9.83 -57.24 -33.61
CA LEU A 22 10.36 -58.61 -33.43
C LEU A 22 11.43 -58.73 -32.33
N MET A 23 11.83 -57.62 -31.68
CA MET A 23 12.84 -57.62 -30.62
C MET A 23 12.31 -57.26 -29.22
N SER A 24 11.00 -57.07 -29.06
CA SER A 24 10.33 -56.96 -27.75
C SER A 24 9.74 -58.29 -27.26
N GLY A 25 10.35 -59.41 -27.68
CA GLY A 25 10.14 -60.71 -27.06
C GLY A 25 10.80 -60.77 -25.69
N CYS A 26 10.21 -60.10 -24.70
CA CYS A 26 10.55 -60.28 -23.30
C CYS A 26 10.18 -61.71 -22.89
N THR A 27 11.16 -62.61 -22.97
CA THR A 27 11.12 -63.91 -22.31
C THR A 27 11.33 -63.68 -20.82
N HIS A 28 10.24 -63.46 -20.08
CA HIS A 28 10.27 -63.62 -18.63
C HIS A 28 10.04 -65.11 -18.33
N ASN A 29 11.14 -65.84 -18.19
CA ASN A 29 11.18 -67.06 -17.38
C ASN A 29 11.03 -66.61 -15.92
N GLY A 30 9.80 -66.33 -15.51
CA GLY A 30 9.42 -66.31 -14.11
C GLY A 30 9.03 -67.73 -13.74
N GLU A 31 9.86 -68.38 -12.94
CA GLU A 31 9.42 -69.52 -12.15
C GLU A 31 8.12 -69.12 -11.45
N ASN A 32 7.09 -69.90 -11.72
CA ASN A 32 5.76 -69.75 -11.16
C ASN A 32 5.85 -70.16 -9.69
N ASP A 33 6.36 -69.27 -8.82
CA ASP A 33 6.06 -69.36 -7.40
C ASP A 33 4.62 -68.91 -7.23
N GLY A 34 3.74 -69.90 -7.15
CA GLY A 34 2.34 -69.70 -6.82
C GLY A 34 2.21 -69.07 -5.44
N SER A 35 2.38 -67.75 -5.34
CA SER A 35 1.59 -66.94 -4.42
C SER A 35 0.23 -66.76 -5.08
N SER A 36 -0.57 -67.81 -4.98
CA SER A 36 -2.00 -67.72 -5.13
C SER A 36 -2.48 -66.51 -4.34
N VAL A 37 -2.97 -65.48 -5.01
CA VAL A 37 -3.92 -64.55 -4.40
C VAL A 37 -5.01 -65.46 -3.82
N PRO A 38 -5.18 -65.50 -2.50
CA PRO A 38 -6.18 -66.38 -1.92
C PRO A 38 -7.54 -66.02 -2.52
N PRO A 39 -8.41 -66.99 -2.80
CA PRO A 39 -9.79 -66.68 -3.19
C PRO A 39 -10.39 -65.75 -2.12
N PRO A 40 -11.28 -64.79 -2.46
CA PRO A 40 -11.74 -63.77 -1.52
C PRO A 40 -12.30 -64.45 -0.29
N GLY A 41 -11.48 -64.48 0.76
CA GLY A 41 -11.69 -65.37 1.88
C GLY A 41 -12.61 -64.68 2.85
N LYS A 42 -13.94 -64.80 2.69
CA LYS A 42 -14.96 -64.36 3.67
C LYS A 42 -14.78 -62.94 4.26
N ARG A 43 -13.96 -62.07 3.68
CA ARG A 43 -13.73 -60.73 4.22
C ARG A 43 -14.92 -59.85 3.88
N THR A 44 -15.39 -59.08 4.85
CA THR A 44 -16.42 -58.08 4.58
C THR A 44 -15.78 -56.88 3.88
N TYR A 45 -16.55 -56.11 3.12
CA TYR A 45 -16.02 -54.96 2.37
C TYR A 45 -15.29 -53.96 3.28
N GLN A 46 -15.68 -53.86 4.56
CA GLN A 46 -15.02 -52.99 5.55
C GLN A 46 -13.61 -53.45 5.94
N GLU A 47 -13.24 -54.70 5.66
CA GLU A 47 -11.93 -55.28 6.00
C GLU A 47 -10.89 -55.09 4.88
N LEU A 48 -11.26 -54.42 3.78
CA LEU A 48 -10.35 -54.12 2.68
C LEU A 48 -9.43 -52.94 3.03
N GLU A 49 -8.16 -53.06 2.65
CA GLU A 49 -7.16 -52.01 2.74
C GLU A 49 -7.12 -51.17 1.44
N ASN A 50 -6.60 -49.94 1.53
CA ASN A 50 -6.54 -49.05 0.36
C ASN A 50 -5.82 -49.67 -0.83
N VAL A 51 -4.74 -50.42 -0.59
CA VAL A 51 -3.94 -51.09 -1.64
C VAL A 51 -4.78 -52.02 -2.51
N GLU A 52 -5.81 -52.65 -1.95
CA GLU A 52 -6.71 -53.55 -2.69
C GLU A 52 -7.68 -52.80 -3.61
N CYS A 53 -7.86 -51.49 -3.39
CA CYS A 53 -8.66 -50.61 -4.26
C CYS A 53 -7.79 -49.94 -5.34
N VAL A 54 -6.51 -49.71 -5.07
CA VAL A 54 -5.57 -48.95 -5.93
C VAL A 54 -5.43 -49.57 -7.32
N ASP A 55 -5.45 -50.90 -7.43
CA ASP A 55 -5.30 -51.61 -8.71
C ASP A 55 -6.31 -51.16 -9.77
N CYS A 56 -7.51 -50.76 -9.35
CA CYS A 56 -8.56 -50.25 -10.24
C CYS A 56 -8.83 -48.74 -10.06
N HIS A 57 -8.49 -48.16 -8.90
CA HIS A 57 -8.78 -46.76 -8.53
C HIS A 57 -7.51 -45.91 -8.34
N ALA A 58 -6.42 -46.23 -9.05
CA ALA A 58 -5.17 -45.50 -8.97
C ALA A 58 -5.33 -43.96 -9.12
N PRO A 59 -6.17 -43.42 -10.04
CA PRO A 59 -6.36 -41.97 -10.13
C PRO A 59 -6.94 -41.34 -8.85
N GLN A 60 -7.93 -41.99 -8.23
CA GLN A 60 -8.56 -41.51 -7.00
C GLN A 60 -7.61 -41.64 -5.81
N TYR A 61 -6.86 -42.75 -5.74
CA TYR A 61 -5.82 -42.93 -4.73
C TYR A 61 -4.76 -41.83 -4.83
N HIS A 62 -4.25 -41.56 -6.03
CA HIS A 62 -3.28 -40.49 -6.22
C HIS A 62 -3.86 -39.10 -5.96
N SER A 63 -5.16 -38.87 -6.23
CA SER A 63 -5.80 -37.61 -5.85
C SER A 63 -5.90 -37.47 -4.33
N LEU A 64 -6.23 -38.54 -3.62
CA LEU A 64 -6.32 -38.56 -2.15
C LEU A 64 -4.93 -38.39 -1.49
N GLU A 65 -3.91 -39.03 -2.05
CA GLU A 65 -2.52 -39.00 -1.60
C GLU A 65 -1.84 -37.65 -1.87
N ASN A 66 -2.06 -37.10 -3.07
CA ASN A 66 -1.52 -35.79 -3.46
C ASN A 66 -2.40 -34.62 -3.01
N GLY A 67 -3.63 -34.90 -2.59
CA GLY A 67 -4.64 -33.91 -2.23
C GLY A 67 -4.29 -33.21 -0.93
N SER A 68 -4.36 -31.89 -0.92
CA SER A 68 -4.17 -31.07 0.28
C SER A 68 -5.43 -31.08 1.16
N GLY A 69 -5.77 -32.21 1.80
CA GLY A 69 -7.05 -32.30 2.53
C GLY A 69 -7.09 -33.29 3.70
N LYS A 70 -8.07 -33.11 4.59
CA LYS A 70 -8.29 -34.00 5.74
C LYS A 70 -8.82 -35.39 5.36
N HIS A 71 -9.14 -35.61 4.08
CA HIS A 71 -9.52 -36.94 3.57
C HIS A 71 -8.29 -37.82 3.28
N ALA A 72 -7.11 -37.23 3.03
CA ALA A 72 -5.87 -37.95 2.73
C ALA A 72 -5.54 -39.12 3.68
N PRO A 73 -5.70 -39.02 5.01
CA PRO A 73 -5.41 -40.12 5.94
C PRO A 73 -6.53 -41.16 6.06
N LEU A 74 -7.67 -41.00 5.38
CA LEU A 74 -8.81 -41.92 5.51
C LEU A 74 -8.65 -43.14 4.61
N ASN A 75 -9.06 -44.31 5.11
CA ASN A 75 -9.19 -45.49 4.26
C ASN A 75 -10.38 -45.35 3.31
N CYS A 76 -10.29 -45.92 2.11
CA CYS A 76 -11.38 -45.91 1.11
C CYS A 76 -12.69 -46.46 1.72
N THR A 77 -12.57 -47.51 2.53
CA THR A 77 -13.68 -48.19 3.22
C THR A 77 -14.33 -47.37 4.34
N PHE A 78 -13.71 -46.27 4.79
CA PHE A 78 -14.31 -45.34 5.74
C PHE A 78 -15.51 -44.60 5.12
N CYS A 79 -15.34 -44.14 3.89
CA CYS A 79 -16.35 -43.39 3.14
C CYS A 79 -17.21 -44.31 2.27
N HIS A 80 -16.58 -45.25 1.57
CA HIS A 80 -17.24 -46.21 0.71
C HIS A 80 -17.59 -47.44 1.54
N ILE A 81 -18.85 -47.64 1.88
CA ILE A 81 -19.28 -48.80 2.69
C ILE A 81 -19.54 -50.07 1.84
N GLN A 82 -19.61 -49.90 0.52
CA GLN A 82 -19.72 -50.95 -0.48
C GLN A 82 -19.22 -50.41 -1.83
N HIS A 83 -18.84 -51.32 -2.74
CA HIS A 83 -18.39 -50.93 -4.07
C HIS A 83 -19.49 -50.18 -4.84
N GLY A 84 -19.13 -49.04 -5.45
CA GLY A 84 -20.06 -48.18 -6.18
C GLY A 84 -20.95 -47.26 -5.32
N TYR A 85 -20.85 -47.32 -3.99
CA TYR A 85 -21.52 -46.35 -3.12
C TYR A 85 -20.77 -45.02 -3.11
N LEU A 86 -21.48 -43.91 -3.26
CA LEU A 86 -20.94 -42.56 -3.08
C LEU A 86 -21.57 -41.94 -1.82
N PRO A 87 -20.76 -41.52 -0.84
CA PRO A 87 -21.29 -40.91 0.38
C PRO A 87 -21.89 -39.52 0.08
N ASP A 88 -22.94 -39.16 0.83
CA ASP A 88 -23.38 -37.77 0.91
C ASP A 88 -22.41 -36.99 1.79
N CYS A 89 -21.86 -35.88 1.26
CA CYS A 89 -20.95 -35.00 1.98
C CYS A 89 -21.55 -34.51 3.31
N ARG A 90 -22.88 -34.28 3.35
CA ARG A 90 -23.61 -33.82 4.55
C ARG A 90 -23.66 -34.86 5.66
N GLY A 91 -23.33 -36.12 5.38
CA GLY A 91 -23.25 -37.16 6.39
C GLY A 91 -22.11 -36.93 7.40
N CYS A 92 -21.09 -36.16 7.01
CA CYS A 92 -19.91 -35.88 7.85
C CYS A 92 -19.59 -34.38 7.95
N HIS A 93 -19.92 -33.58 6.92
CA HIS A 93 -19.59 -32.17 6.87
C HIS A 93 -20.81 -31.29 7.21
N PRO A 94 -20.64 -30.26 8.06
CA PRO A 94 -21.70 -29.30 8.31
C PRO A 94 -21.94 -28.40 7.08
N GLU A 95 -23.13 -27.79 7.01
CA GLU A 95 -23.45 -26.83 5.93
C GLU A 95 -22.72 -25.50 6.14
N THR A 96 -21.48 -25.41 5.66
CA THR A 96 -20.61 -24.23 5.80
C THR A 96 -20.95 -23.10 4.83
N HIS A 97 -21.69 -23.39 3.74
CA HIS A 97 -22.05 -22.44 2.70
C HIS A 97 -23.54 -22.03 2.74
N GLY A 98 -24.26 -22.39 3.81
CA GLY A 98 -25.70 -22.16 3.96
C GLY A 98 -26.56 -23.16 3.17
N ALA A 99 -27.87 -23.12 3.43
CA ALA A 99 -28.84 -24.09 2.91
C ALA A 99 -29.12 -23.98 1.40
N THR A 100 -28.62 -22.92 0.75
CA THR A 100 -28.82 -22.66 -0.68
C THR A 100 -27.88 -23.48 -1.57
N VAL A 101 -26.73 -23.95 -1.04
CA VAL A 101 -25.78 -24.77 -1.80
C VAL A 101 -26.18 -26.25 -1.74
N GLN A 102 -26.89 -26.71 -2.77
CA GLN A 102 -27.41 -28.07 -2.80
C GLN A 102 -26.43 -29.12 -3.32
N SER A 103 -25.55 -28.75 -4.26
CA SER A 103 -24.64 -29.69 -4.94
C SER A 103 -23.18 -29.30 -4.72
N CYS A 104 -22.55 -29.94 -3.74
CA CYS A 104 -21.17 -29.65 -3.31
C CYS A 104 -20.15 -29.88 -4.44
N THR A 105 -20.39 -30.88 -5.29
CA THR A 105 -19.47 -31.29 -6.36
C THR A 105 -19.40 -30.33 -7.53
N ILE A 106 -20.28 -29.32 -7.59
CA ILE A 106 -20.18 -28.24 -8.60
C ILE A 106 -18.97 -27.35 -8.30
N CYS A 107 -18.63 -27.18 -7.02
CA CYS A 107 -17.51 -26.35 -6.59
C CYS A 107 -16.33 -27.20 -6.11
N HIS A 108 -16.60 -28.37 -5.54
CA HIS A 108 -15.62 -29.36 -5.08
C HIS A 108 -15.68 -30.61 -5.99
N PRO A 109 -15.22 -30.52 -7.25
CA PRO A 109 -15.37 -31.59 -8.23
C PRO A 109 -14.67 -32.88 -7.81
N ASP A 110 -13.62 -32.78 -6.99
CA ASP A 110 -12.92 -33.94 -6.44
C ASP A 110 -13.12 -34.05 -4.91
N PRO A 111 -13.98 -34.96 -4.43
CA PRO A 111 -14.16 -35.19 -3.00
C PRO A 111 -12.95 -35.86 -2.33
N HIS A 112 -11.99 -36.41 -3.08
CA HIS A 112 -10.74 -36.95 -2.52
C HIS A 112 -9.72 -35.84 -2.25
N ALA A 113 -9.82 -34.71 -2.98
CA ALA A 113 -9.01 -33.52 -2.79
C ALA A 113 -9.89 -32.25 -2.69
N PRO A 114 -10.78 -32.15 -1.68
CA PRO A 114 -11.84 -31.13 -1.67
C PRO A 114 -11.33 -29.69 -1.52
N VAL A 115 -10.07 -29.49 -1.13
CA VAL A 115 -9.43 -28.17 -0.97
C VAL A 115 -8.64 -27.78 -2.23
N GLU A 116 -8.39 -28.71 -3.15
CA GLU A 116 -7.73 -28.43 -4.42
C GLU A 116 -8.72 -27.86 -5.44
N ARG A 117 -8.69 -26.53 -5.55
CA ARG A 117 -9.12 -25.64 -6.66
C ARG A 117 -10.59 -25.67 -7.08
N ILE A 118 -11.33 -24.69 -6.54
CA ILE A 118 -12.58 -24.12 -7.08
C ILE A 118 -12.27 -23.23 -8.31
N ASN A 119 -11.40 -23.69 -9.22
CA ASN A 119 -11.08 -23.02 -10.48
C ASN A 119 -11.66 -23.83 -11.65
N ASP A 120 -12.85 -24.39 -11.44
CA ASP A 120 -13.61 -25.05 -12.49
C ASP A 120 -14.16 -23.98 -13.45
N PRO A 121 -13.84 -24.01 -14.75
CA PRO A 121 -14.50 -23.17 -15.76
C PRO A 121 -16.04 -23.29 -15.77
N GLY A 122 -16.59 -24.34 -15.14
CA GLY A 122 -18.01 -24.56 -14.91
C GLY A 122 -18.63 -23.68 -13.80
N LEU A 123 -17.81 -23.01 -12.98
CA LEU A 123 -18.26 -21.93 -12.10
C LEU A 123 -18.49 -20.67 -12.92
N ASN A 124 -19.60 -20.65 -13.64
CA ASN A 124 -20.04 -19.43 -14.29
C ASN A 124 -20.41 -18.36 -13.25
N SER A 125 -20.31 -17.10 -13.63
CA SER A 125 -20.68 -15.95 -12.81
C SER A 125 -22.09 -16.05 -12.22
N SER A 126 -23.04 -16.68 -12.94
CA SER A 126 -24.41 -16.89 -12.44
C SER A 126 -24.48 -17.69 -11.12
N ARG A 127 -23.49 -18.56 -10.85
CA ARG A 127 -23.42 -19.30 -9.59
C ARG A 127 -22.87 -18.45 -8.44
N CYS A 128 -21.94 -17.54 -8.72
CA CYS A 128 -21.37 -16.62 -7.73
C CYS A 128 -22.46 -15.71 -7.12
N ARG A 129 -23.37 -15.20 -7.97
CA ARG A 129 -24.47 -14.31 -7.56
C ARG A 129 -25.34 -14.88 -6.44
N SER A 130 -25.57 -16.20 -6.43
CA SER A 130 -26.41 -16.84 -5.42
C SER A 130 -25.93 -16.62 -3.98
N CYS A 131 -24.64 -16.35 -3.79
CA CYS A 131 -24.01 -16.09 -2.49
C CYS A 131 -23.50 -14.65 -2.36
N HIS A 132 -23.15 -14.00 -3.47
CA HIS A 132 -22.59 -12.64 -3.53
C HIS A 132 -23.61 -11.60 -4.00
N VAL A 133 -24.88 -11.75 -3.63
CA VAL A 133 -25.98 -10.85 -4.05
C VAL A 133 -25.62 -9.37 -3.82
N PRO A 134 -25.12 -8.94 -2.63
CA PRO A 134 -24.82 -7.54 -2.39
C PRO A 134 -23.73 -6.98 -3.32
N GLN A 135 -22.69 -7.78 -3.64
CA GLN A 135 -21.60 -7.33 -4.51
C GLN A 135 -22.05 -7.22 -5.98
N TYR A 136 -22.94 -8.13 -6.41
CA TYR A 136 -23.56 -8.03 -7.73
C TYR A 136 -24.45 -6.80 -7.83
N GLU A 137 -25.28 -6.55 -6.82
CA GLU A 137 -26.14 -5.36 -6.76
C GLU A 137 -25.30 -4.09 -6.75
N ALA A 138 -24.24 -4.02 -5.94
CA ALA A 138 -23.33 -2.86 -5.90
C ALA A 138 -22.71 -2.53 -7.27
N ILE A 139 -22.13 -3.53 -7.99
CA ILE A 139 -21.57 -3.32 -9.34
C ILE A 139 -22.64 -2.93 -10.36
N GLU A 140 -23.82 -3.56 -10.30
CA GLU A 140 -24.94 -3.27 -11.20
C GLU A 140 -25.47 -1.83 -10.98
N GLU A 141 -25.52 -1.36 -9.73
CA GLU A 141 -26.02 -0.03 -9.36
C GLU A 141 -24.98 1.07 -9.53
N SER A 142 -23.72 0.85 -9.16
CA SER A 142 -22.66 1.87 -9.23
C SER A 142 -22.37 2.29 -10.67
N GLY A 143 -22.54 1.37 -11.62
CA GLY A 143 -22.02 1.52 -12.96
C GLY A 143 -20.49 1.64 -12.97
N GLY A 144 -19.93 1.99 -14.13
CA GLY A 144 -18.49 2.14 -14.31
C GLY A 144 -17.80 0.90 -14.89
N MET A 145 -16.48 0.96 -15.03
CA MET A 145 -15.71 -0.04 -15.80
C MET A 145 -15.65 -1.42 -15.13
N HIS A 146 -15.83 -1.52 -13.81
CA HIS A 146 -15.88 -2.83 -13.13
C HIS A 146 -17.09 -3.67 -13.54
N SER A 147 -18.22 -3.05 -13.88
CA SER A 147 -19.39 -3.73 -14.45
C SER A 147 -19.15 -4.38 -15.81
N ALA A 148 -18.05 -4.02 -16.51
CA ALA A 148 -17.68 -4.62 -17.78
C ALA A 148 -16.92 -5.96 -17.64
N PHE A 149 -16.57 -6.35 -16.41
CA PHE A 149 -15.85 -7.58 -16.12
C PHE A 149 -16.74 -8.56 -15.36
N GLU A 150 -16.58 -9.83 -15.69
CA GLU A 150 -17.09 -10.92 -14.85
C GLU A 150 -16.24 -11.03 -13.58
N CYS A 151 -16.81 -11.55 -12.49
CA CYS A 151 -16.13 -11.58 -11.18
C CYS A 151 -14.81 -12.36 -11.21
N ASP A 152 -14.68 -13.39 -12.05
CA ASP A 152 -13.50 -14.22 -12.21
C ASP A 152 -12.33 -13.50 -12.89
N HIS A 153 -12.57 -12.35 -13.53
CA HIS A 153 -11.51 -11.49 -14.04
C HIS A 153 -10.58 -11.02 -12.91
N CYS A 154 -11.16 -10.68 -11.76
CA CYS A 154 -10.45 -10.18 -10.59
C CYS A 154 -10.28 -11.27 -9.53
N HIS A 155 -11.32 -12.05 -9.27
CA HIS A 155 -11.33 -13.17 -8.34
C HIS A 155 -10.95 -14.47 -9.05
N ILE A 156 -9.67 -14.60 -9.40
CA ILE A 156 -9.11 -15.72 -10.17
C ILE A 156 -9.26 -17.10 -9.48
N GLN A 157 -9.60 -17.10 -8.20
CA GLN A 157 -9.98 -18.28 -7.43
C GLN A 157 -10.94 -17.88 -6.32
N HIS A 158 -11.87 -18.76 -5.97
CA HIS A 158 -12.80 -18.51 -4.88
C HIS A 158 -12.05 -18.29 -3.55
N GLY A 159 -12.39 -17.21 -2.84
CA GLY A 159 -11.72 -16.79 -1.59
C GLY A 159 -10.46 -15.94 -1.77
N TYR A 160 -10.00 -15.70 -3.01
CA TYR A 160 -8.94 -14.74 -3.28
C TYR A 160 -9.52 -13.32 -3.37
N LEU A 161 -8.87 -12.37 -2.68
CA LEU A 161 -9.16 -10.95 -2.78
C LEU A 161 -7.99 -10.27 -3.51
N PRO A 162 -8.20 -9.69 -4.70
CA PRO A 162 -7.15 -8.99 -5.43
C PRO A 162 -6.79 -7.69 -4.73
N ALA A 163 -5.54 -7.24 -4.89
CA ALA A 163 -5.16 -5.90 -4.46
C ALA A 163 -5.61 -4.89 -5.52
N CYS A 164 -6.18 -3.75 -5.10
CA CYS A 164 -6.59 -2.69 -6.03
C CYS A 164 -5.40 -2.20 -6.88
N SER A 165 -4.19 -2.21 -6.30
CA SER A 165 -2.94 -1.83 -6.94
C SER A 165 -2.52 -2.74 -8.10
N ASP A 166 -3.06 -3.95 -8.20
CA ASP A 166 -2.76 -4.88 -9.30
C ASP A 166 -3.21 -4.30 -10.66
N CYS A 167 -4.18 -3.38 -10.64
CA CYS A 167 -4.68 -2.69 -11.84
C CYS A 167 -4.59 -1.16 -11.75
N HIS A 168 -4.85 -0.57 -10.58
CA HIS A 168 -5.02 0.89 -10.43
C HIS A 168 -3.77 1.64 -9.97
N GLY A 169 -2.68 0.93 -9.63
CA GLY A 169 -1.51 1.57 -9.00
C GLY A 169 -1.86 2.24 -7.68
N LEU A 170 -1.29 3.42 -7.40
CA LEU A 170 -1.54 4.19 -6.17
C LEU A 170 -2.03 5.61 -6.52
N PRO A 171 -3.33 5.79 -6.84
CA PRO A 171 -3.86 7.08 -7.30
C PRO A 171 -3.82 8.17 -6.21
N HIS A 172 -3.83 7.78 -4.93
CA HIS A 172 -3.72 8.69 -3.79
C HIS A 172 -2.28 8.82 -3.24
N GLY A 173 -1.29 8.30 -3.97
CA GLY A 173 0.11 8.29 -3.55
C GLY A 173 0.45 7.20 -2.51
N PRO A 174 1.69 7.19 -2.00
CA PRO A 174 2.20 6.12 -1.14
C PRO A 174 1.69 6.18 0.31
N ASP A 175 1.09 7.31 0.71
CA ASP A 175 0.64 7.53 2.09
C ASP A 175 -0.78 6.95 2.34
N VAL A 176 -1.52 6.61 1.27
CA VAL A 176 -2.89 6.06 1.35
C VAL A 176 -2.90 4.70 0.64
N LEU A 177 -2.68 3.64 1.43
CA LEU A 177 -2.55 2.26 0.91
C LEU A 177 -3.76 1.37 1.19
N ASP A 178 -4.59 1.72 2.18
CA ASP A 178 -5.80 0.97 2.51
C ASP A 178 -6.99 1.49 1.70
N CYS A 179 -7.06 1.06 0.43
CA CYS A 179 -8.12 1.46 -0.50
C CYS A 179 -9.52 1.13 0.05
N THR A 180 -9.66 -0.03 0.69
CA THR A 180 -10.92 -0.58 1.20
C THR A 180 -11.46 0.13 2.44
N SER A 181 -10.63 0.91 3.12
CA SER A 181 -11.09 1.76 4.24
C SER A 181 -11.99 2.92 3.80
N CYS A 182 -11.92 3.28 2.53
CA CYS A 182 -12.66 4.40 1.95
C CYS A 182 -13.57 3.96 0.81
N HIS A 183 -13.08 3.11 -0.09
CA HIS A 183 -13.79 2.66 -1.28
C HIS A 183 -14.27 1.23 -1.12
N ASP A 184 -15.52 0.94 -1.49
CA ASP A 184 -15.88 -0.44 -1.80
C ASP A 184 -15.28 -0.82 -3.16
N PRO A 185 -14.50 -1.91 -3.28
CA PRO A 185 -13.94 -2.35 -4.57
C PRO A 185 -14.99 -2.66 -5.64
N HIS A 186 -16.24 -2.92 -5.26
CA HIS A 186 -17.37 -3.19 -6.15
C HIS A 186 -18.14 -1.93 -6.55
N GLU A 187 -17.95 -0.81 -5.84
CA GLU A 187 -18.51 0.49 -6.19
C GLU A 187 -17.54 1.64 -5.84
N PRO A 188 -16.33 1.71 -6.45
CA PRO A 188 -15.26 2.57 -5.95
C PRO A 188 -15.55 4.07 -5.99
N GLU A 189 -16.47 4.52 -6.83
CA GLU A 189 -16.86 5.95 -6.90
C GLU A 189 -17.89 6.33 -5.83
N SER A 190 -18.47 5.35 -5.14
CA SER A 190 -19.49 5.52 -4.10
C SER A 190 -18.86 5.82 -2.74
N ILE A 191 -18.32 7.03 -2.61
CA ILE A 191 -17.74 7.54 -1.36
C ILE A 191 -18.58 8.69 -0.82
N GLU A 192 -19.17 8.49 0.36
CA GLU A 192 -19.74 9.59 1.13
C GLU A 192 -18.60 10.35 1.83
N PHE A 193 -18.32 11.56 1.35
CA PHE A 193 -17.33 12.45 1.94
C PHE A 193 -18.01 13.70 2.48
N ASP A 194 -18.02 13.86 3.81
CA ASP A 194 -18.46 15.10 4.45
C ASP A 194 -17.30 16.10 4.49
N GLU A 195 -17.35 17.10 3.62
CA GLU A 195 -16.34 18.16 3.53
C GLU A 195 -16.30 19.08 4.76
N HIS A 196 -17.35 19.08 5.59
CA HIS A 196 -17.41 19.89 6.82
C HIS A 196 -16.85 19.12 8.04
N ASP A 197 -16.63 17.81 7.92
CA ASP A 197 -15.98 17.01 8.96
C ASP A 197 -14.46 16.99 8.76
N SER A 198 -13.75 17.79 9.56
CA SER A 198 -12.28 17.84 9.51
C SER A 198 -11.61 16.48 9.79
N SER A 199 -12.30 15.53 10.43
CA SER A 199 -11.79 14.17 10.61
C SER A 199 -11.64 13.43 9.28
N GLN A 200 -12.50 13.71 8.29
CA GLN A 200 -12.44 13.14 6.95
C GLN A 200 -11.22 13.65 6.20
N CYS A 201 -10.90 14.94 6.32
CA CYS A 201 -9.68 15.52 5.74
C CYS A 201 -8.41 14.83 6.26
N THR A 202 -8.41 14.43 7.54
CA THR A 202 -7.23 13.81 8.18
C THR A 202 -6.88 12.43 7.62
N ARG A 203 -7.84 11.74 7.00
CA ARG A 203 -7.62 10.44 6.35
C ARG A 203 -6.61 10.54 5.21
N CYS A 204 -6.62 11.67 4.49
CA CYS A 204 -5.70 11.93 3.37
C CYS A 204 -4.58 12.91 3.74
N HIS A 205 -4.86 13.92 4.57
CA HIS A 205 -3.90 14.99 4.92
C HIS A 205 -3.19 14.77 6.26
N GLY A 206 -3.20 13.56 6.81
CA GLY A 206 -2.62 13.26 8.13
C GLY A 206 -1.14 13.63 8.26
N SER A 207 -0.35 13.48 7.19
CA SER A 207 1.07 13.87 7.17
C SER A 207 1.24 15.39 7.28
N VAL A 208 0.46 16.16 6.52
CA VAL A 208 0.43 17.62 6.58
C VAL A 208 0.00 18.07 7.97
N ILE A 209 -1.08 17.53 8.52
CA ILE A 209 -1.61 17.90 9.85
C ILE A 209 -0.59 17.64 10.96
N LYS A 210 0.03 16.45 10.97
CA LYS A 210 1.13 16.12 11.89
C LYS A 210 2.32 17.05 11.69
N GLY A 211 2.63 17.36 10.43
CA GLY A 211 3.72 18.21 10.01
C GLY A 211 3.49 19.71 10.22
N THR A 212 2.28 20.19 10.47
CA THR A 212 2.02 21.63 10.66
C THR A 212 1.38 21.88 12.01
N PHE A 213 0.08 21.61 12.12
CA PHE A 213 -0.75 21.95 13.28
C PHE A 213 -0.25 21.32 14.57
N MET A 214 0.15 20.04 14.54
CA MET A 214 0.65 19.35 15.75
C MET A 214 2.04 19.82 16.19
N ARG A 215 2.89 20.29 15.27
CA ARG A 215 4.23 20.81 15.62
C ARG A 215 4.15 22.21 16.24
N LYS A 216 3.23 23.04 15.76
CA LYS A 216 3.08 24.42 16.21
C LYS A 216 1.61 24.82 16.19
N HIS A 217 0.95 24.68 17.35
CA HIS A 217 -0.48 24.98 17.46
C HIS A 217 -0.71 26.48 17.28
N THR A 218 -1.35 26.87 16.18
CA THR A 218 -1.87 28.23 15.96
C THR A 218 -3.40 28.18 15.99
N ARG A 219 -4.06 29.36 16.02
CA ARG A 219 -5.53 29.42 15.91
C ARG A 219 -6.07 28.75 14.64
N HIS A 220 -5.27 28.63 13.59
CA HIS A 220 -5.66 27.94 12.36
C HIS A 220 -5.81 26.41 12.57
N ALA A 221 -5.26 25.85 13.64
CA ALA A 221 -5.48 24.45 14.02
C ALA A 221 -6.85 24.24 14.70
N ASP A 222 -7.51 25.31 15.16
CA ASP A 222 -8.79 25.26 15.87
C ASP A 222 -10.00 25.53 14.95
N ILE A 223 -9.77 25.86 13.68
CA ILE A 223 -10.80 26.12 12.68
C ILE A 223 -10.98 24.90 11.78
N ALA A 224 -12.21 24.67 11.33
CA ALA A 224 -12.51 23.59 10.40
C ALA A 224 -11.82 23.81 9.04
N CYS A 225 -11.39 22.73 8.39
CA CYS A 225 -10.58 22.81 7.16
C CYS A 225 -11.32 23.51 6.00
N ASP A 226 -12.63 23.25 5.87
CA ASP A 226 -13.57 23.84 4.90
C ASP A 226 -13.65 25.37 4.96
N MET A 227 -13.39 25.97 6.13
CA MET A 227 -13.34 27.42 6.29
C MET A 227 -12.30 28.06 5.37
N CYS A 228 -11.16 27.39 5.16
CA CYS A 228 -10.11 27.83 4.24
C CYS A 228 -10.13 27.09 2.91
N HIS A 229 -10.60 25.83 2.90
CA HIS A 229 -10.70 24.95 1.74
C HIS A 229 -12.17 24.68 1.39
N PRO A 230 -12.92 25.68 0.91
CA PRO A 230 -14.37 25.54 0.68
C PRO A 230 -14.71 24.58 -0.46
N VAL A 231 -13.72 24.28 -1.31
CA VAL A 231 -13.77 23.23 -2.31
C VAL A 231 -12.45 22.48 -2.18
N HIS A 232 -12.50 21.15 -2.22
CA HIS A 232 -11.29 20.33 -2.14
C HIS A 232 -10.28 20.74 -3.22
N ALA A 233 -9.01 20.90 -2.82
CA ALA A 233 -7.90 21.44 -3.63
C ALA A 233 -7.99 22.94 -4.00
N GLU A 234 -8.99 23.68 -3.52
CA GLU A 234 -9.03 25.14 -3.57
C GLU A 234 -8.69 25.73 -2.20
N THR A 235 -8.19 26.97 -2.16
CA THR A 235 -7.85 27.66 -0.91
C THR A 235 -8.23 29.12 -1.00
N ARG A 236 -8.88 29.66 0.04
CA ARG A 236 -9.15 31.09 0.15
C ARG A 236 -7.89 31.93 0.24
N LEU A 237 -7.98 33.20 -0.15
CA LEU A 237 -6.90 34.14 0.06
C LEU A 237 -6.83 34.57 1.52
N CYS A 238 -5.62 34.66 2.09
CA CYS A 238 -5.45 35.10 3.49
C CYS A 238 -6.03 36.50 3.72
N ILE A 239 -5.96 37.38 2.72
CA ILE A 239 -6.46 38.76 2.78
C ILE A 239 -7.99 38.86 2.88
N GLU A 240 -8.73 37.78 2.63
CA GLU A 240 -10.18 37.74 2.87
C GLU A 240 -10.52 37.80 4.38
N CYS A 241 -9.56 37.44 5.25
CA CYS A 241 -9.76 37.42 6.70
C CYS A 241 -8.70 38.23 7.47
N HIS A 242 -7.48 38.36 6.93
CA HIS A 242 -6.36 39.02 7.59
C HIS A 242 -5.93 40.29 6.84
N PRO A 243 -5.81 41.45 7.51
CA PRO A 243 -5.22 42.63 6.89
C PRO A 243 -3.71 42.41 6.65
N GLY A 244 -3.21 42.89 5.51
CA GLY A 244 -1.78 42.94 5.23
C GLY A 244 -1.05 43.94 6.13
N HIS A 245 0.28 43.83 6.21
CA HIS A 245 1.10 44.79 6.95
C HIS A 245 1.32 46.11 6.17
N SER A 246 0.98 46.14 4.88
CA SER A 246 0.82 47.37 4.09
C SER A 246 -0.37 47.27 3.14
N THR A 247 -0.84 48.41 2.65
CA THR A 247 -1.99 48.52 1.74
C THR A 247 -1.74 47.97 0.33
N GLU A 248 -0.47 47.78 -0.03
CA GLU A 248 -0.04 47.30 -1.34
C GLU A 248 0.27 45.80 -1.36
N MET A 249 0.30 45.14 -0.19
CA MET A 249 0.63 43.73 -0.10
C MET A 249 -0.45 42.85 -0.75
N GLY A 250 -0.01 41.99 -1.67
CA GLY A 250 -0.81 40.93 -2.25
C GLY A 250 -0.51 39.57 -1.62
N MET A 251 -1.26 38.54 -2.04
CA MET A 251 -1.14 37.19 -1.48
C MET A 251 0.28 36.59 -1.61
N ARG A 252 1.01 36.90 -2.69
CA ARG A 252 2.38 36.41 -2.86
C ARG A 252 3.33 36.99 -1.82
N ASP A 253 3.09 38.24 -1.41
CA ASP A 253 3.92 38.93 -0.42
C ASP A 253 3.77 38.31 0.96
N CYS A 254 2.58 37.83 1.31
CA CYS A 254 2.38 37.10 2.56
C CYS A 254 3.23 35.83 2.58
N THR A 255 3.25 35.05 1.49
CA THR A 255 4.00 33.78 1.43
C THR A 255 5.52 33.94 1.38
N ASN A 256 6.02 35.15 1.13
CA ASN A 256 7.45 35.46 1.25
C ASN A 256 7.94 35.45 2.69
N CYS A 257 7.02 35.56 3.66
CA CYS A 257 7.30 35.55 5.10
C CYS A 257 6.57 34.39 5.81
N HIS A 258 5.26 34.26 5.57
CA HIS A 258 4.39 33.26 6.16
C HIS A 258 4.29 32.02 5.26
N ARG A 259 5.04 30.97 5.58
CA ARG A 259 5.25 29.85 4.65
C ARG A 259 3.97 29.05 4.35
N ILE A 260 3.13 28.82 5.36
CA ILE A 260 1.98 27.91 5.27
C ILE A 260 0.83 28.50 6.10
N GLY A 261 -0.36 28.61 5.51
CA GLY A 261 -1.56 29.11 6.20
C GLY A 261 -1.96 28.26 7.43
N HIS A 262 -1.54 27.01 7.50
CA HIS A 262 -1.72 26.14 8.68
C HIS A 262 -0.90 26.59 9.89
N VAL A 263 0.27 27.20 9.65
CA VAL A 263 1.22 27.64 10.69
C VAL A 263 1.83 29.00 10.30
N PRO A 264 1.03 30.08 10.20
CA PRO A 264 1.51 31.35 9.67
C PRO A 264 2.58 32.00 10.55
N THR A 265 2.74 31.55 11.80
CA THR A 265 3.80 32.02 12.72
C THR A 265 5.15 31.35 12.48
N GLU A 266 5.26 30.44 11.51
CA GLU A 266 6.55 29.96 11.00
C GLU A 266 7.05 30.92 9.92
N ILE A 267 7.86 31.89 10.36
CA ILE A 267 8.41 32.93 9.49
C ILE A 267 9.68 32.44 8.81
N GLN A 268 9.75 32.59 7.50
CA GLN A 268 10.97 32.45 6.70
C GLN A 268 11.01 33.60 5.71
N TYR A 269 12.19 34.16 5.47
CA TYR A 269 12.38 35.25 4.52
C TYR A 269 13.62 34.97 3.68
N SER A 270 13.75 35.61 2.52
CA SER A 270 14.94 35.45 1.68
C SER A 270 16.10 36.35 2.16
N PRO A 271 17.35 36.03 1.80
CA PRO A 271 18.51 36.87 2.10
C PRO A 271 18.48 38.28 1.47
N GLU A 272 17.56 38.54 0.54
CA GLU A 272 17.39 39.84 -0.11
C GLU A 272 16.34 40.73 0.60
N THR A 273 15.71 40.21 1.65
CA THR A 273 14.66 40.92 2.39
C THR A 273 15.20 42.20 3.02
N LYS A 274 14.48 43.30 2.81
CA LYS A 274 14.84 44.62 3.30
C LYS A 274 14.49 44.81 4.77
N SER A 275 15.39 45.44 5.53
CA SER A 275 15.21 45.72 6.97
C SER A 275 13.89 46.42 7.28
N GLY A 276 13.39 47.27 6.37
CA GLY A 276 12.13 47.99 6.54
C GLY A 276 10.94 47.08 6.86
N VAL A 277 10.88 45.87 6.29
CA VAL A 277 9.80 44.90 6.52
C VAL A 277 9.89 44.29 7.92
N CYS A 278 11.08 44.23 8.50
CA CYS A 278 11.30 43.71 9.85
C CYS A 278 10.80 44.69 10.93
N VAL A 279 10.80 46.00 10.63
CA VAL A 279 10.48 47.08 11.60
C VAL A 279 9.05 46.99 12.11
N ASP A 280 8.12 46.49 11.30
CA ASP A 280 6.71 46.33 11.68
C ASP A 280 6.55 45.45 12.93
N CYS A 281 7.43 44.46 13.11
CA CYS A 281 7.48 43.59 14.28
C CYS A 281 8.62 43.95 15.25
N HIS A 282 9.74 44.47 14.73
CA HIS A 282 10.99 44.70 15.46
C HIS A 282 11.36 46.18 15.56
N ALA A 283 10.38 47.05 15.85
CA ALA A 283 10.59 48.49 15.97
C ALA A 283 11.64 48.84 17.04
N GLU A 284 11.66 48.15 18.18
CA GLU A 284 12.60 48.43 19.27
C GLU A 284 14.07 48.13 18.88
N PRO A 285 14.44 46.92 18.39
CA PRO A 285 15.79 46.67 17.90
C PRO A 285 16.23 47.64 16.80
N PHE A 286 15.33 47.96 15.86
CA PHE A 286 15.62 48.90 14.78
C PHE A 286 15.92 50.30 15.30
N ASN A 287 15.08 50.82 16.19
CA ASN A 287 15.28 52.14 16.81
C ASN A 287 16.53 52.18 17.68
N THR A 288 16.83 51.10 18.40
CA THR A 288 18.06 50.97 19.20
C THR A 288 19.30 51.07 18.32
N MET A 289 19.30 50.35 17.20
CA MET A 289 20.40 50.37 16.22
C MET A 289 20.60 51.76 15.61
N LEU A 290 19.51 52.39 15.16
CA LEU A 290 19.55 53.75 14.62
C LEU A 290 20.08 54.78 15.63
N GLN A 291 19.66 54.68 16.90
CA GLN A 291 20.06 55.62 17.95
C GLN A 291 21.49 55.38 18.47
N SER A 292 22.00 54.15 18.34
CA SER A 292 23.36 53.80 18.80
C SER A 292 24.47 54.55 18.04
N GLY A 293 24.17 55.03 16.83
CA GLY A 293 25.17 55.60 15.91
C GLY A 293 26.12 54.56 15.33
N SER A 294 25.84 53.26 15.48
CA SER A 294 26.64 52.18 14.90
C SER A 294 26.50 52.15 13.37
N GLU A 295 27.60 51.83 12.67
CA GLU A 295 27.60 51.54 11.22
C GLU A 295 26.71 50.34 10.85
N HIS A 296 26.38 49.49 11.83
CA HIS A 296 25.40 48.41 11.64
C HIS A 296 24.03 48.92 11.18
N ALA A 297 23.70 50.20 11.44
CA ALA A 297 22.48 50.84 10.95
C ALA A 297 22.35 50.86 9.41
N TYR A 298 23.46 50.68 8.69
CA TYR A 298 23.50 50.66 7.21
C TYR A 298 23.53 49.24 6.62
N ILE A 299 23.42 48.21 7.46
CA ILE A 299 23.44 46.81 7.04
C ILE A 299 22.01 46.25 7.11
N GLU A 300 21.61 45.45 6.12
CA GLU A 300 20.28 44.82 6.12
C GLU A 300 20.21 43.74 7.22
N CYS A 301 19.11 43.67 7.98
CA CYS A 301 18.96 42.78 9.14
C CYS A 301 19.30 41.31 8.80
N VAL A 302 18.95 40.87 7.60
CA VAL A 302 19.15 39.50 7.10
C VAL A 302 20.61 39.06 7.01
N TRP A 303 21.57 40.01 6.98
CA TRP A 303 23.00 39.67 7.03
C TRP A 303 23.42 39.13 8.38
N CYS A 304 22.80 39.63 9.46
CA CYS A 304 23.04 39.14 10.81
C CYS A 304 22.02 38.09 11.24
N HIS A 305 20.83 38.12 10.64
CA HIS A 305 19.73 37.20 10.89
C HIS A 305 19.46 36.37 9.63
N PRO A 306 20.19 35.27 9.40
CA PRO A 306 20.03 34.47 8.18
C PRO A 306 18.72 33.67 8.14
N ALA A 307 18.07 33.52 9.30
CA ALA A 307 16.75 32.93 9.44
C ALA A 307 16.04 33.57 10.63
N HIS A 308 14.70 33.57 10.61
CA HIS A 308 13.92 34.14 11.70
C HIS A 308 14.20 33.40 13.02
N GLY A 309 14.61 34.15 14.04
CA GLY A 309 15.04 33.60 15.34
C GLY A 309 16.49 33.10 15.39
N ALA A 310 17.25 33.25 14.31
CA ALA A 310 18.68 32.96 14.27
C ALA A 310 19.51 34.25 14.22
N THR A 311 20.73 34.18 14.77
CA THR A 311 21.75 35.24 14.72
C THR A 311 23.09 34.63 14.33
N VAL A 312 23.92 35.39 13.62
CA VAL A 312 25.34 35.06 13.44
C VAL A 312 26.16 35.55 14.62
N ALA A 313 27.27 34.88 14.92
CA ALA A 313 28.25 35.43 15.85
C ALA A 313 29.01 36.58 15.18
N CYS A 314 29.51 37.53 15.99
CA CYS A 314 30.22 38.71 15.49
C CYS A 314 31.44 38.34 14.63
N ALA A 315 32.18 37.29 15.02
CA ALA A 315 33.35 36.79 14.30
C ALA A 315 33.00 35.94 13.06
N ASP A 316 31.84 35.27 13.08
CA ASP A 316 31.47 34.29 12.04
C ASP A 316 30.88 34.94 10.78
N ALA A 317 30.42 36.19 10.89
CA ALA A 317 29.89 36.94 9.75
C ALA A 317 30.96 37.34 8.71
N GLY A 318 32.24 37.11 9.00
CA GLY A 318 33.36 37.57 8.15
C GLY A 318 33.51 39.09 8.09
N CYS A 319 32.77 39.83 8.93
CA CYS A 319 32.77 41.29 8.96
C CYS A 319 33.72 41.86 10.01
N HIS A 320 33.95 41.17 11.13
CA HIS A 320 34.78 41.64 12.24
C HIS A 320 35.99 40.74 12.45
N VAL A 321 37.15 41.35 12.69
CA VAL A 321 38.39 40.67 13.07
C VAL A 321 38.92 41.32 14.33
N MET A 322 39.12 40.54 15.39
CA MET A 322 39.77 41.02 16.61
C MET A 322 41.26 41.18 16.34
N ASP A 323 41.71 42.43 16.24
CA ASP A 323 43.14 42.72 16.23
C ASP A 323 43.75 42.55 17.63
N GLN A 324 45.08 42.47 17.71
CA GLN A 324 45.81 42.29 18.98
C GLN A 324 45.62 43.45 19.96
N SER A 325 45.14 44.62 19.51
CA SER A 325 44.90 45.78 20.36
C SER A 325 43.48 45.89 20.90
N HIS A 326 42.52 45.15 20.33
CA HIS A 326 41.11 45.21 20.71
C HIS A 326 40.65 44.07 21.65
N GLY A 327 41.51 43.09 21.93
CA GLY A 327 41.26 42.07 22.96
C GLY A 327 42.38 41.02 23.09
N ALA A 328 42.40 40.31 24.21
CA ALA A 328 43.31 39.20 24.45
C ALA A 328 42.74 37.88 23.90
N VAL A 329 43.62 36.89 23.72
CA VAL A 329 43.23 35.54 23.27
C VAL A 329 42.18 34.96 24.22
N GLY A 330 40.99 34.66 23.69
CA GLY A 330 39.88 34.04 24.43
C GLY A 330 38.81 35.00 24.94
N MET A 331 38.93 36.31 24.72
CA MET A 331 37.85 37.28 25.01
C MET A 331 36.79 37.26 23.92
N GLN A 332 35.51 37.36 24.33
CA GLN A 332 34.37 37.49 23.43
C GLN A 332 33.94 38.96 23.32
N CYS A 333 33.28 39.33 22.22
CA CYS A 333 32.84 40.70 21.98
C CYS A 333 31.85 41.16 23.07
N GLU A 334 31.00 40.25 23.55
CA GLU A 334 29.96 40.51 24.54
C GLU A 334 30.49 40.72 25.97
N ASP A 335 31.79 40.47 26.20
CA ASP A 335 32.44 40.76 27.49
C ASP A 335 32.53 42.27 27.75
N CYS A 336 32.71 43.04 26.67
CA CYS A 336 32.85 44.50 26.72
C CYS A 336 31.71 45.23 26.01
N HIS A 337 31.14 44.67 24.94
CA HIS A 337 30.04 45.27 24.18
C HIS A 337 28.69 44.65 24.55
N ASN A 338 27.61 45.43 24.43
CA ASN A 338 26.30 44.93 24.82
C ASN A 338 25.68 43.96 23.81
N GLN A 339 25.41 44.43 22.59
CA GLN A 339 24.86 43.64 21.49
C GLN A 339 25.14 44.33 20.15
N ALA A 340 25.01 43.63 19.03
CA ALA A 340 25.24 44.22 17.70
C ALA A 340 24.38 45.46 17.42
N HIS A 341 23.14 45.50 17.93
CA HIS A 341 22.27 46.68 17.79
C HIS A 341 22.69 47.87 18.67
N ASN A 342 23.60 47.70 19.62
CA ASN A 342 24.11 48.77 20.47
C ASN A 342 25.49 48.40 21.02
N LEU A 343 26.55 48.86 20.35
CA LEU A 343 27.93 48.54 20.70
C LEU A 343 28.48 49.38 21.87
N THR A 344 27.63 50.07 22.63
CA THR A 344 28.07 50.81 23.82
C THR A 344 28.84 49.89 24.76
N VAL A 345 30.00 50.37 25.21
CA VAL A 345 30.88 49.65 26.13
C VAL A 345 30.18 49.54 27.48
N ARG A 346 30.13 48.33 28.04
CA ARG A 346 29.64 48.08 29.39
C ARG A 346 30.70 48.54 30.38
N TYR A 347 30.55 49.73 30.95
CA TYR A 347 31.47 50.28 31.95
C TYR A 347 31.29 49.66 33.35
N ASP A 348 30.36 48.72 33.48
CA ASP A 348 29.77 48.29 34.75
C ASP A 348 30.43 47.01 35.32
N ARG A 349 31.36 46.39 34.58
CA ARG A 349 32.08 45.18 35.03
C ARG A 349 33.58 45.49 35.16
N PRO A 350 34.18 45.27 36.35
CA PRO A 350 35.63 45.34 36.47
C PRO A 350 36.23 44.26 35.57
N ILE A 351 37.12 44.66 34.67
CA ILE A 351 37.98 43.72 33.93
C ILE A 351 38.90 43.10 34.97
N THR A 352 38.62 41.87 35.38
CA THR A 352 39.46 41.07 36.29
C THR A 352 40.37 40.14 35.53
#